data_AF-A0A5C7QI76-F1
#
_entry.id   AF-A0A5C7QI76-F1
#
_cell.length_a   1.000
_cell.length_b   1.000
_cell.length_c   1.000
_cell.angle_alpha   90.00
_cell.angle_beta   90.00
_cell.angle_gamma   90.00
#
_symmetry.space_group_name_H-M   'P 1'
#
loop_
_entity.id
_entity.type
_entity.pdbx_description
1 polymer ?
#
loop_
_entity_poly.entity_id
_entity_poly.type
_entity_poly.pdbx_seq_one_letter_code
_entity_poly.pdbx_strand_id
1 'polypeptide(L)'
;MKCAITAKERDLMEHATGWRSRDPLYRNYFAATPDSEDWRTWAALTARGLANCFTPSNEEARMFPLTYFHVTPLGIKALGKRRRSGRGKR
;
A
#
# COMPACT_ATOMS: atom_id res chain seq x y z
N MET A 1 13.66 1.91 -16.38
CA MET A 1 12.72 3.01 -16.07
C MET A 1 12.48 3.04 -14.56
N LYS A 2 12.71 4.18 -13.89
CA LYS A 2 12.24 4.36 -12.50
C LYS A 2 10.74 4.64 -12.59
N CYS A 3 9.90 3.71 -12.12
CA CYS A 3 8.48 4.03 -11.88
C CYS A 3 8.45 5.14 -10.83
N ALA A 4 8.17 6.37 -11.25
CA ALA A 4 7.98 7.48 -10.33
C ALA A 4 6.67 7.24 -9.58
N ILE A 5 6.76 7.05 -8.27
CA ILE A 5 5.60 6.97 -7.38
C ILE A 5 5.37 8.36 -6.76
N THR A 6 4.11 8.77 -6.67
CA THR A 6 3.74 10.05 -6.06
C THR A 6 3.95 10.04 -4.54
N ALA A 7 3.87 11.21 -3.89
CA ALA A 7 3.97 11.30 -2.43
C ALA A 7 2.84 10.53 -1.73
N LYS A 8 1.61 10.65 -2.23
CA LYS A 8 0.43 9.93 -1.71
C LYS A 8 0.55 8.42 -1.89
N GLU A 9 0.96 7.97 -3.07
CA GLU A 9 1.20 6.53 -3.34
C GLU A 9 2.25 5.94 -2.41
N ARG A 10 3.37 6.67 -2.23
CA ARG A 10 4.40 6.29 -1.28
C ARG A 10 3.84 6.19 0.13
N ASP A 11 3.09 7.18 0.59
CA ASP A 11 2.57 7.20 1.95
C ASP A 11 1.63 6.01 2.22
N LEU A 12 0.72 5.72 1.28
CA LEU A 12 -0.17 4.56 1.36
C LEU A 12 0.60 3.24 1.36
N MET A 13 1.56 3.06 0.45
CA MET A 13 2.38 1.84 0.42
C MET A 13 3.23 1.70 1.68
N GLU A 14 3.78 2.78 2.22
CA GLU A 14 4.54 2.79 3.47
C GLU A 14 3.65 2.45 4.68
N HIS A 15 2.39 2.92 4.69
CA HIS A 15 1.39 2.55 5.69
C HIS A 15 1.05 1.06 5.63
N ALA A 16 0.66 0.57 4.45
CA ALA A 16 0.23 -0.82 4.25
C ALA A 16 1.31 -1.83 4.65
N THR A 17 2.54 -1.53 4.28
CA THR A 17 3.71 -2.38 4.56
C THR A 17 4.26 -2.16 5.97
N GLY A 18 3.78 -1.17 6.72
CA GLY A 18 4.45 -0.76 7.95
C GLY A 18 5.92 -0.40 7.71
N TRP A 19 6.26 0.19 6.57
CA TRP A 19 7.63 0.49 6.13
C TRP A 19 8.43 1.33 7.14
N ARG A 20 7.70 2.17 7.90
CA ARG A 20 8.24 3.03 8.96
C ARG A 20 8.26 2.36 10.34
N SER A 21 7.70 1.16 10.48
CA SER A 21 7.61 0.42 11.73
C SER A 21 8.94 -0.28 12.08
N ARG A 22 8.98 -0.93 13.26
CA ARG A 22 10.13 -1.76 13.67
C ARG A 22 10.24 -3.03 12.85
N ASP A 23 9.12 -3.55 12.35
CA ASP A 23 9.03 -4.77 11.56
C ASP A 23 8.29 -4.50 10.23
N PRO A 24 8.99 -3.99 9.21
CA PRO A 24 8.41 -3.77 7.89
C PRO A 24 7.94 -5.09 7.28
N LEU A 25 6.82 -5.03 6.56
CA LEU A 25 6.17 -6.12 5.85
C LEU A 25 5.46 -7.17 6.72
N TYR A 26 5.45 -7.01 8.05
CA TYR A 26 4.70 -7.90 8.94
C TYR A 26 3.21 -8.03 8.57
N ARG A 27 2.59 -6.93 8.14
CA ARG A 27 1.15 -6.86 7.82
C ARG A 27 0.89 -6.82 6.31
N ASN A 28 1.68 -6.04 5.55
CA ASN A 28 1.55 -5.79 4.10
C ASN A 28 0.11 -5.87 3.56
N TYR A 29 -0.81 -5.12 4.16
CA TYR A 29 -2.16 -5.00 3.65
C TYR A 29 -2.75 -3.62 3.92
N PHE A 30 -3.66 -3.20 3.04
CA PHE A 30 -4.46 -1.99 3.17
C PHE A 30 -5.90 -2.32 2.80
N ALA A 31 -6.86 -1.93 3.64
CA ALA A 31 -8.27 -2.05 3.31
C ALA A 31 -8.79 -0.66 2.95
N ALA A 32 -9.44 -0.53 1.79
CA ALA A 32 -10.07 0.72 1.38
C ALA A 32 -11.53 0.49 1.01
N THR A 33 -12.38 1.43 1.37
CA THR A 33 -13.75 1.50 0.88
C THR A 33 -13.73 1.72 -0.65
N PRO A 34 -14.55 0.99 -1.43
CA PRO A 34 -14.71 1.20 -2.86
C PRO A 34 -14.93 2.68 -3.20
N ASP A 35 -14.37 3.10 -4.32
CA ASP A 35 -14.48 4.45 -4.88
C ASP A 35 -13.90 5.60 -4.03
N SER A 36 -13.38 5.33 -2.83
CA SER A 36 -12.62 6.30 -2.04
C SER A 36 -11.34 6.76 -2.75
N GLU A 37 -10.78 7.90 -2.33
CA GLU A 37 -9.52 8.41 -2.87
C GLU A 37 -8.37 7.40 -2.72
N ASP A 38 -8.28 6.75 -1.56
CA ASP A 38 -7.27 5.74 -1.30
C ASP A 38 -7.48 4.52 -2.21
N TRP A 39 -8.72 4.08 -2.39
CA TRP A 39 -9.04 2.99 -3.32
C TRP A 39 -8.60 3.32 -4.76
N ARG A 40 -8.90 4.53 -5.26
CA ARG A 40 -8.51 4.95 -6.62
C ARG A 40 -6.99 4.99 -6.76
N THR A 41 -6.29 5.44 -5.72
CA THR A 41 -4.83 5.44 -5.69
C THR A 41 -4.27 4.01 -5.75
N TRP A 42 -4.85 3.08 -4.98
CA TRP A 42 -4.47 1.67 -5.01
C TRP A 42 -4.81 0.99 -6.33
N ALA A 43 -5.95 1.30 -6.95
CA ALA A 43 -6.31 0.82 -8.28
C ALA A 43 -5.27 1.25 -9.33
N ALA A 44 -4.80 2.50 -9.28
CA ALA A 44 -3.72 2.98 -10.15
C ALA A 44 -2.38 2.31 -9.86
N LEU A 45 -2.07 1.96 -8.60
CA LEU A 45 -0.89 1.16 -8.24
C LEU A 45 -1.00 -0.28 -8.78
N THR A 46 -2.19 -0.87 -8.73
CA THR A 46 -2.46 -2.22 -9.28
C THR A 46 -2.34 -2.24 -10.80
N ALA A 47 -2.86 -1.24 -11.50
CA ALA A 47 -2.69 -1.12 -12.95
C ALA A 47 -1.21 -1.05 -13.38
N ARG A 48 -0.31 -0.59 -12.50
CA ARG A 48 1.15 -0.55 -12.71
C ARG A 48 1.89 -1.79 -12.18
N GLY A 49 1.18 -2.78 -11.64
CA GLY A 49 1.77 -3.98 -11.03
C GLY A 49 2.50 -3.75 -9.70
N LEU A 50 2.31 -2.58 -9.07
CA LEU A 50 2.94 -2.23 -7.79
C LEU A 50 2.15 -2.76 -6.59
N ALA A 51 0.89 -3.11 -6.80
CA ALA A 51 0.02 -3.67 -5.79
C ALA A 51 -0.90 -4.75 -6.40
N ASN A 52 -1.34 -5.69 -5.60
CA ASN A 52 -2.41 -6.61 -5.96
C ASN A 52 -3.69 -6.19 -5.25
N CYS A 53 -4.83 -6.49 -5.87
CA CYS A 53 -6.16 -6.20 -5.36
C CYS A 53 -6.90 -7.52 -5.10
N PHE A 54 -7.54 -7.61 -3.94
CA PHE A 54 -8.44 -8.69 -3.57
C PHE A 54 -9.76 -8.10 -3.07
N THR A 55 -10.84 -8.47 -3.73
CA THR A 55 -12.20 -8.14 -3.30
C THR A 55 -12.85 -9.44 -2.86
N PRO A 56 -13.27 -9.58 -1.59
CA PRO A 56 -13.97 -10.78 -1.15
C PRO A 56 -15.29 -10.90 -1.91
N SER A 57 -15.61 -12.11 -2.36
CA SER A 57 -16.85 -12.42 -3.10
C SER A 57 -17.93 -13.06 -2.22
N ASN A 58 -17.65 -13.27 -0.94
CA ASN A 58 -18.52 -13.96 0.00
C ASN A 58 -19.52 -13.00 0.67
N GLU A 59 -20.43 -13.57 1.46
CA GLU A 59 -21.49 -12.84 2.14
C GLU A 59 -20.97 -11.76 3.11
N GLU A 60 -19.77 -11.93 3.66
CA GLU A 60 -19.09 -10.93 4.51
C GLU A 60 -18.82 -9.61 3.75
N ALA A 61 -18.55 -9.68 2.45
CA ALA A 61 -18.38 -8.49 1.62
C ALA A 61 -19.67 -7.67 1.48
N ARG A 62 -20.85 -8.26 1.73
CA ARG A 62 -22.13 -7.53 1.77
C ARG A 62 -22.27 -6.70 3.05
N MET A 63 -21.66 -7.15 4.15
CA MET A 63 -21.68 -6.40 5.42
C MET A 63 -20.55 -5.37 5.48
N PHE A 64 -19.38 -5.69 4.92
CA PHE A 64 -18.22 -4.80 4.88
C PHE A 64 -17.58 -4.85 3.48
N PRO A 65 -18.03 -4.01 2.53
CA PRO A 65 -17.49 -4.00 1.18
C PRO A 65 -16.13 -3.29 1.21
N LEU A 66 -15.09 -3.96 1.70
CA LEU A 66 -13.73 -3.44 1.67
C LEU A 66 -12.95 -4.15 0.57
N THR A 67 -12.20 -3.37 -0.21
CA THR A 67 -11.20 -3.90 -1.11
C THR A 67 -9.86 -3.95 -0.39
N TYR A 68 -9.21 -5.10 -0.44
CA TYR A 68 -7.92 -5.32 0.19
C TYR A 68 -6.82 -5.22 -0.86
N PHE A 69 -5.76 -4.50 -0.52
CA PHE A 69 -4.59 -4.33 -1.34
C PHE A 69 -3.35 -4.79 -0.60
N HIS A 70 -2.38 -5.35 -1.32
CA HIS A 70 -1.05 -5.62 -0.79
C HIS A 70 0.03 -5.21 -1.78
N VAL A 71 1.16 -4.73 -1.28
CA VAL A 71 2.25 -4.25 -2.13
C VAL A 71 3.02 -5.45 -2.69
N THR A 72 3.24 -5.45 -4.00
CA THR A 72 4.01 -6.51 -4.68
C THR A 72 5.52 -6.33 -4.46
N PRO A 73 6.35 -7.34 -4.75
CA PRO A 73 7.81 -7.15 -4.75
C PRO A 73 8.29 -5.98 -5.63
N LEU A 74 7.57 -5.68 -6.72
CA LEU A 74 7.86 -4.51 -7.56
C LEU A 74 7.54 -3.19 -6.84
N GLY A 75 6.41 -3.11 -6.14
CA GLY A 75 6.05 -1.96 -5.31
C GLY A 75 7.06 -1.72 -4.18
N ILE A 76 7.53 -2.78 -3.53
CA ILE A 76 8.61 -2.70 -2.52
C ILE A 76 9.90 -2.16 -3.12
N LYS A 77 10.30 -2.63 -4.31
CA LYS A 77 11.45 -2.07 -5.03
C LYS A 77 11.24 -0.59 -5.38
N ALA A 78 10.03 -0.19 -5.74
CA ALA A 78 9.68 1.20 -6.06
C ALA A 78 9.73 2.14 -4.84
N LEU A 79 9.42 1.64 -3.63
CA LEU A 79 9.65 2.40 -2.39
C LEU A 79 11.13 2.75 -2.19
N GLY A 80 12.04 1.93 -2.70
CA GLY A 80 13.48 2.17 -2.65
C GLY A 80 14.06 1.94 -1.26
N LYS A 81 15.16 2.61 -0.94
CA LYS A 81 15.79 2.47 0.39
C LYS A 81 14.88 3.07 1.47
N ARG A 82 14.76 2.35 2.59
CA ARG A 82 14.10 2.84 3.79
C ARG A 82 14.73 4.17 4.20
N ARG A 83 13.92 5.24 4.19
CA ARG A 83 14.35 6.53 4.76
C ARG A 83 14.43 6.30 6.27
N ARG A 84 15.65 6.27 6.82
CA ARG A 84 15.81 6.31 8.28
C ARG A 84 15.14 7.62 8.71
N SER A 85 14.11 7.53 9.56
CA SER A 85 13.71 8.70 10.33
C SER A 85 14.97 9.17 11.04
N GLY A 86 15.34 10.43 10.84
CA GLY A 86 16.49 11.01 11.51
C GLY A 86 16.30 10.77 13.00
N ARG A 87 17.19 9.97 13.59
CA ARG A 87 17.39 9.94 15.04
C ARG A 87 17.86 11.34 15.39
N GLY A 88 16.92 12.20 15.75
CA GLY A 88 17.23 13.51 16.29
C GLY A 88 18.18 13.29 17.44
N LYS A 89 19.43 13.74 17.26
CA LYS A 89 20.37 13.92 18.35
C LYS A 89 19.70 14.88 19.34
N ARG A 90 19.34 14.39 20.51
CA ARG A 90 19.26 15.16 21.74
C ARG A 90 20.20 14.48 22.71
#